data_AF-A0A1V5C420-F1
#
_entry.id   AF-A0A1V5C420-F1
#
_cell.length_a   1.000
_cell.length_b   1.000
_cell.length_c   1.000
_cell.angle_alpha   90.00
_cell.angle_beta   90.00
_cell.angle_gamma   90.00
#
_symmetry.space_group_name_H-M   'P 1'
#
loop_
_entity.id
_entity.type
_entity.pdbx_description
1 polymer ?
#
loop_
_entity_poly.entity_id
_entity_poly.type
_entity_poly.pdbx_seq_one_letter_code
_entity_poly.pdbx_strand_id
1 'polypeptide(L)'
;MDLIDLATLKDFLCGERDFLVRLLENPILLEHQSFTDLLRAVFHVTEELAYRDEVRNIPVTDRNHLANDIQRAYSLLVNQWLDYMKYLKSNYPFLFHLAMRTNPFDRTASITVS
;
A
#
# COMPACT_ATOMS: atom_id res chain seq x y z
N MET A 1 5.11 16.54 3.93
CA MET A 1 4.53 15.55 4.86
C MET A 1 3.32 16.11 5.62
N ASP A 2 3.11 17.44 5.61
CA ASP A 2 2.01 18.11 6.33
C ASP A 2 0.59 17.74 5.85
N LEU A 3 0.48 16.99 4.75
CA LEU A 3 -0.77 16.44 4.21
C LEU A 3 -1.04 14.99 4.63
N ILE A 4 -0.10 14.31 5.29
CA ILE A 4 -0.24 12.91 5.70
C ILE A 4 -0.60 12.89 7.18
N ASP A 5 -1.79 12.39 7.49
CA ASP A 5 -2.17 12.08 8.87
C ASP A 5 -1.53 10.77 9.31
N LEU A 6 -0.36 10.88 9.96
CA LEU A 6 0.40 9.74 10.44
C LEU A 6 -0.29 8.97 11.57
N ALA A 7 -1.17 9.61 12.35
CA ALA A 7 -1.91 8.92 13.39
C ALA A 7 -2.95 7.99 12.75
N THR A 8 -3.73 8.50 11.81
CA THR A 8 -4.70 7.68 11.05
C THR A 8 -4.00 6.56 10.26
N LEU A 9 -2.85 6.84 9.64
CA LEU A 9 -2.08 5.82 8.94
C LEU A 9 -1.55 4.73 9.89
N LYS A 10 -1.04 5.11 11.07
CA LYS A 10 -0.60 4.18 12.11
C LYS A 10 -1.75 3.28 12.54
N ASP A 11 -2.89 3.86 12.91
CA ASP A 11 -4.04 3.10 13.39
C ASP A 11 -4.52 2.08 12.34
N PHE A 12 -4.57 2.49 11.07
CA PHE A 12 -4.91 1.61 9.96
C PHE A 12 -3.90 0.47 9.77
N LEU A 13 -2.61 0.78 9.62
CA LEU A 13 -1.57 -0.22 9.36
C LEU A 13 -1.39 -1.19 10.53
N CYS A 14 -1.46 -0.69 11.77
CA CYS A 14 -1.40 -1.54 12.96
C CYS A 14 -2.63 -2.44 13.07
N GLY A 15 -3.83 -1.94 12.69
CA GLY A 15 -5.05 -2.75 12.64
C GLY A 15 -4.99 -3.89 11.61
N GLU A 16 -4.30 -3.68 10.49
CA GLU A 16 -4.13 -4.67 9.43
C GLU A 16 -2.87 -5.56 9.60
N ARG A 17 -2.16 -5.48 10.73
CA ARG A 17 -0.90 -6.20 10.93
C ARG A 17 -1.04 -7.71 10.76
N ASP A 18 -2.10 -8.30 11.33
CA ASP A 18 -2.38 -9.74 11.19
C ASP A 18 -2.67 -10.13 9.74
N PHE A 19 -3.34 -9.26 8.99
CA PHE A 19 -3.56 -9.47 7.56
C PHE A 19 -2.24 -9.47 6.79
N LEU A 20 -1.36 -8.51 7.04
CA LEU A 20 -0.03 -8.46 6.43
C LEU A 20 0.80 -9.71 6.75
N VAL A 21 0.74 -10.22 7.99
CA VAL A 21 1.45 -11.45 8.40
C VAL A 21 0.94 -12.65 7.61
N ARG A 22 -0.37 -12.79 7.47
CA ARG A 22 -0.97 -13.87 6.66
C ARG A 22 -0.59 -13.82 5.19
N LEU A 23 -0.30 -12.64 4.64
CA LEU A 23 0.23 -12.52 3.26
C LEU A 23 1.67 -13.07 3.15
N LEU A 24 2.50 -12.88 4.18
CA LEU A 24 3.86 -13.45 4.22
C LEU A 24 3.85 -14.97 4.36
N GLU A 25 2.82 -15.53 4.98
CA GLU A 25 2.66 -16.99 5.12
C GLU A 25 2.26 -17.68 3.81
N ASN A 26 1.85 -16.92 2.78
CA ASN A 26 1.45 -17.48 1.50
C ASN A 26 2.66 -17.71 0.56
N PRO A 27 3.08 -18.97 0.33
CA PRO A 27 4.28 -19.26 -0.45
C PRO A 27 4.17 -18.81 -1.91
N ILE A 28 2.96 -18.78 -2.49
CA ILE A 28 2.72 -18.33 -3.87
C ILE A 28 3.12 -16.86 -4.03
N LEU A 29 2.87 -16.04 -3.00
CA LEU A 29 3.20 -14.63 -3.03
C LEU A 29 4.70 -14.39 -2.86
N LEU A 30 5.40 -15.28 -2.13
CA LEU A 30 6.84 -15.17 -1.89
C LEU A 30 7.69 -15.53 -3.11
N GLU A 31 7.16 -16.35 -4.03
CA GLU A 31 7.81 -16.67 -5.31
C GLU A 31 7.93 -15.44 -6.22
N HIS A 32 7.10 -14.42 -6.01
CA HIS A 32 7.14 -13.16 -6.75
C HIS A 32 7.96 -12.10 -6.02
N GLN A 33 9.24 -11.97 -6.37
CA GLN A 33 10.19 -11.03 -5.74
C GLN A 33 9.64 -9.61 -5.58
N SER A 34 8.98 -9.06 -6.61
CA SER A 34 8.45 -7.70 -6.58
C SER A 34 7.29 -7.51 -5.59
N PHE A 35 6.49 -8.55 -5.36
CA PHE A 35 5.41 -8.52 -4.37
C PHE A 35 5.96 -8.67 -2.95
N THR A 36 6.95 -9.54 -2.76
CA THR A 36 7.69 -9.66 -1.49
C THR A 36 8.34 -8.34 -1.10
N ASP A 37 8.94 -7.62 -2.04
CA ASP A 37 9.55 -6.30 -1.78
C ASP A 37 8.50 -5.25 -1.38
N LEU A 38 7.31 -5.27 -1.99
CA LEU A 38 6.18 -4.45 -1.57
C LEU A 38 5.77 -4.77 -0.12
N LEU A 39 5.54 -6.05 0.21
CA LEU A 39 5.14 -6.45 1.55
C LEU A 39 6.17 -6.00 2.59
N ARG A 40 7.46 -6.19 2.31
CA ARG A 40 8.54 -5.75 3.21
C ARG A 40 8.53 -4.23 3.42
N ALA A 41 8.28 -3.44 2.37
CA ALA A 41 8.21 -1.99 2.49
C ALA A 41 7.01 -1.54 3.34
N VAL A 42 5.84 -2.14 3.15
CA VAL A 42 4.64 -1.85 3.96
C VAL A 42 4.84 -2.27 5.42
N PHE A 43 5.42 -3.44 5.66
CA PHE A 43 5.76 -3.90 7.00
C PHE A 43 6.74 -2.97 7.70
N HIS A 44 7.78 -2.49 6.99
CA HIS A 44 8.76 -1.58 7.57
C HIS A 44 8.10 -0.30 8.09
N VAL A 45 7.22 0.32 7.29
CA VAL A 45 6.45 1.50 7.71
C VAL A 45 5.54 1.17 8.90
N THR A 46 4.87 0.00 8.85
CA THR A 46 3.96 -0.43 9.92
C THR A 46 4.69 -0.60 11.25
N GLU A 47 5.84 -1.26 11.25
CA GLU A 47 6.66 -1.47 12.44
C GLU A 47 7.22 -0.15 12.98
N GLU A 48 7.77 0.71 12.13
CA GLU A 48 8.31 2.01 12.57
C GLU A 48 7.23 2.88 13.21
N LEU A 49 6.01 2.86 12.69
CA LEU A 49 4.87 3.56 13.30
C LEU A 49 4.39 2.88 14.59
N ALA A 50 4.40 1.55 14.66
CA ALA A 50 3.99 0.79 15.84
C ALA A 50 4.91 1.02 17.05
N TYR A 51 6.23 1.13 16.83
CA TYR A 51 7.20 1.36 17.89
C TYR A 51 7.15 2.79 18.49
N ARG A 52 6.44 3.73 17.86
CA ARG A 52 6.36 5.12 18.30
C ARG A 52 5.09 5.35 19.10
N ASP A 53 5.22 5.75 20.36
CA ASP A 53 4.05 6.14 21.17
C ASP A 53 3.36 7.38 20.60
N GLU A 54 4.13 8.34 20.08
CA GLU A 54 3.67 9.58 19.45
C GLU A 54 4.26 9.73 18.04
N VAL A 55 3.44 10.15 17.08
CA VAL A 55 3.80 10.28 15.65
C VAL A 55 3.52 11.66 15.06
N ARG A 56 2.80 12.54 15.78
CA ARG A 56 2.46 13.90 15.33
C ARG A 56 3.59 14.89 15.57
N ASN A 57 4.29 14.75 16.70
CA ASN A 57 5.33 15.67 17.14
C ASN A 57 6.72 15.03 17.17
N ILE A 58 7.12 14.41 16.05
CA ILE A 58 8.44 13.79 15.90
C ILE A 58 9.45 14.77 15.26
N PRO A 59 10.77 14.54 15.46
CA PRO A 59 11.83 15.32 14.82
C PRO A 59 11.71 15.35 13.29
N VAL A 60 12.18 16.43 12.67
CA VAL A 60 12.12 16.61 11.20
C VAL A 60 12.88 15.51 10.46
N THR A 61 13.99 15.02 11.02
CA THR A 61 14.75 13.89 10.46
C THR A 61 13.90 12.64 10.36
N ASP A 62 13.13 12.33 11.41
CA ASP A 62 12.31 11.12 11.52
C ASP A 62 11.07 11.24 10.64
N ARG A 63 10.53 12.46 10.47
CA ARG A 63 9.50 12.74 9.46
C ARG A 63 10.02 12.44 8.06
N ASN A 64 11.18 12.96 7.71
CA ASN A 64 11.75 12.77 6.38
C ASN A 64 12.06 11.29 6.10
N HIS A 65 12.54 10.55 7.11
CA HIS A 65 12.74 9.10 7.03
C HIS A 65 11.43 8.37 6.68
N LEU A 66 10.40 8.54 7.52
CA LEU A 66 9.08 7.96 7.28
C LEU A 66 8.49 8.35 5.93
N ALA A 67 8.67 9.60 5.50
CA ALA A 67 8.16 10.06 4.21
C ALA A 67 8.78 9.27 3.05
N ASN A 68 10.08 9.02 3.12
CA ASN A 68 10.79 8.23 2.12
C ASN A 68 10.35 6.76 2.14
N ASP A 69 10.10 6.18 3.30
CA ASP A 69 9.64 4.79 3.39
C ASP A 69 8.20 4.61 2.92
N ILE A 70 7.31 5.55 3.26
CA ILE A 70 5.94 5.60 2.72
C ILE A 70 5.98 5.77 1.20
N GLN A 71 6.82 6.67 0.68
CA GLN A 71 6.98 6.86 -0.76
C GLN A 71 7.49 5.59 -1.45
N ARG A 72 8.44 4.87 -0.84
CA ARG A 72 8.94 3.60 -1.35
C ARG A 72 7.82 2.55 -1.43
N ALA A 73 7.08 2.35 -0.34
CA ALA A 73 5.97 1.41 -0.29
C ALA A 73 4.88 1.76 -1.33
N TYR A 74 4.51 3.04 -1.43
CA TYR A 74 3.51 3.50 -2.37
C TYR A 74 3.94 3.31 -3.84
N SER A 75 5.22 3.56 -4.15
CA SER A 75 5.75 3.36 -5.51
C SER A 75 5.74 1.88 -5.91
N LEU A 76 6.08 0.98 -4.99
CA LEU A 76 6.00 -0.46 -5.22
C LEU A 76 4.54 -0.91 -5.40
N LEU A 77 3.60 -0.34 -4.64
CA LEU A 77 2.17 -0.64 -4.74
C LEU A 77 1.61 -0.25 -6.11
N VAL A 78 1.99 0.92 -6.63
CA VAL A 78 1.61 1.38 -7.98
C VAL A 78 2.10 0.38 -9.03
N ASN A 79 3.35 -0.09 -8.93
CA ASN A 79 3.89 -1.06 -9.89
C ASN A 79 3.10 -2.39 -9.85
N GLN A 80 2.81 -2.92 -8.67
CA GLN A 80 1.99 -4.14 -8.52
C GLN A 80 0.59 -3.95 -9.11
N TRP A 81 -0.02 -2.78 -8.90
CA TRP A 81 -1.32 -2.49 -9.49
C TRP A 81 -1.26 -2.43 -11.01
N LEU A 82 -0.23 -1.82 -11.61
CA LEU A 82 -0.06 -1.79 -13.06
C LEU A 82 0.15 -3.19 -13.66
N ASP A 83 0.96 -4.03 -13.01
CA ASP A 83 1.16 -5.42 -13.41
C ASP A 83 -0.15 -6.22 -13.33
N TYR A 84 -0.91 -6.04 -12.26
CA TYR A 84 -2.24 -6.62 -12.10
C TYR A 84 -3.20 -6.16 -13.21
N MET A 85 -3.24 -4.86 -13.53
CA MET A 85 -4.09 -4.33 -14.60
C MET A 85 -3.70 -4.87 -15.97
N LYS A 86 -2.40 -5.04 -16.24
CA LYS A 86 -1.91 -5.67 -17.47
C LYS A 86 -2.34 -7.14 -17.55
N TYR A 87 -2.25 -7.87 -16.44
CA TYR A 87 -2.73 -9.25 -16.36
C TYR A 87 -4.24 -9.36 -16.60
N LEU A 88 -5.04 -8.52 -15.93
CA LEU A 88 -6.49 -8.48 -16.12
C LEU A 88 -6.86 -8.16 -17.56
N LYS A 89 -6.21 -7.17 -18.17
CA LYS A 89 -6.50 -6.77 -19.56
C LYS A 89 -6.35 -7.92 -20.54
N SER A 90 -5.33 -8.76 -20.34
CA SER A 90 -5.02 -9.88 -21.24
C SER A 90 -5.85 -11.13 -20.95
N ASN A 91 -6.17 -11.40 -19.68
CA ASN A 91 -6.75 -12.70 -19.27
C ASN A 91 -8.21 -12.60 -18.85
N TYR A 92 -8.66 -11.45 -18.33
CA TYR A 92 -10.00 -11.23 -17.81
C TYR A 92 -10.52 -9.82 -18.16
N PRO A 93 -10.82 -9.53 -19.44
CA PRO A 93 -11.19 -8.17 -19.87
C PRO A 93 -12.36 -7.57 -19.10
N PHE A 94 -13.33 -8.37 -18.67
CA PHE A 94 -14.46 -7.87 -17.86
C PHE A 94 -14.02 -7.35 -16.48
N LEU A 95 -13.08 -8.03 -15.81
CA LEU A 95 -12.50 -7.58 -14.55
C LEU A 95 -11.62 -6.35 -14.76
N PHE A 96 -10.90 -6.26 -15.87
CA PHE A 96 -10.12 -5.07 -16.22
C PHE A 96 -11.01 -3.82 -16.30
N HIS A 97 -12.15 -3.90 -17.00
CA HIS A 97 -13.09 -2.78 -17.09
C HIS A 97 -13.65 -2.40 -15.72
N LEU A 98 -13.99 -3.38 -14.88
CA LEU A 98 -14.44 -3.11 -13.52
C LEU A 98 -13.35 -2.40 -12.69
N ALA A 99 -12.13 -2.94 -12.70
CA ALA A 99 -11.00 -2.39 -11.97
C ALA A 99 -10.61 -0.98 -12.44
N MET A 100 -10.76 -0.67 -13.74
CA MET A 100 -10.59 0.68 -14.25
C MET A 100 -11.63 1.67 -13.71
N ARG A 101 -12.87 1.21 -13.50
CA ARG A 101 -13.96 2.04 -12.97
C ARG A 101 -13.89 2.23 -11.46
N THR A 102 -13.17 1.35 -10.77
CA THR A 102 -12.86 1.44 -9.34
C THR A 102 -11.37 1.72 -9.12
N ASN A 103 -10.75 2.47 -10.02
CA ASN A 103 -9.31 2.72 -9.97
C ASN A 103 -8.95 3.41 -8.64
N PRO A 104 -8.14 2.80 -7.77
CA PRO A 104 -7.80 3.37 -6.46
C PRO A 104 -7.01 4.68 -6.55
N PHE A 105 -6.44 4.99 -7.71
CA PHE A 105 -5.70 6.22 -7.98
C PHE A 105 -6.55 7.34 -8.57
N ASP A 106 -7.81 7.08 -8.88
CA ASP A 106 -8.76 8.08 -9.34
C ASP A 106 -9.79 8.36 -8.23
N ARG A 107 -9.67 9.50 -7.56
CA ARG A 107 -10.58 9.92 -6.48
C ARG A 107 -12.01 10.20 -6.95
N THR A 108 -12.23 10.28 -8.27
CA THR A 108 -13.54 10.49 -8.90
C THR A 108 -14.12 9.22 -9.50
N ALA A 109 -13.43 8.08 -9.35
CA ALA A 109 -13.85 6.79 -9.85
C ALA A 109 -15.24 6.40 -9.31
N SER A 110 -16.13 5.94 -10.20
CA SER A 110 -17.49 5.54 -9.86
C SER A 110 -17.90 4.27 -10.61
N ILE A 111 -18.52 3.36 -9.86
CA ILE A 111 -19.13 2.11 -10.37
C ILE A 111 -20.48 2.38 -11.04
N THR A 112 -21.08 3.56 -10.85
CA THR A 112 -22.37 3.92 -11.44
C THR A 112 -22.14 4.80 -12.66
N VAL A 113 -22.67 4.41 -13.82
CA VAL A 113 -22.80 5.29 -14.98
C VAL A 113 -24.11 6.04 -14.81
N SER A 114 -24.04 7.35 -14.64
CA SER A 114 -25.19 8.27 -14.72
C SER A 114 -25.39 8.77 -16.14
#